data_AF-A0A7C5Y9D4-F1
#
_entry.id   AF-A0A7C5Y9D4-F1
#
_cell.length_a   1.000
_cell.length_b   1.000
_cell.length_c   1.000
_cell.angle_alpha   90.00
_cell.angle_beta   90.00
_cell.angle_gamma   90.00
#
_symmetry.space_group_name_H-M   'P 1'
#
loop_
_entity.id
_entity.type
_entity.pdbx_description
1 polymer ?
#
loop_
_entity_poly.entity_id
_entity_poly.type
_entity_poly.pdbx_seq_one_letter_code
_entity_poly.pdbx_strand_id
1 'polypeptide(L)'
;MEDILKLSTEEIDKLTFKDLIEAVEFIKSKFLSSELEIEKQIELYSKAITLLIKAREKLLLIKKEKEEIDRKYEAFIQNIEDMIE
;
A
#
# COMPACT_ATOMS: atom_id res chain seq x y z
N MET A 1 4.34 -15.76 -6.22
CA MET A 1 2.92 -15.33 -6.27
C MET A 1 1.93 -16.47 -6.07
N GLU A 2 2.29 -17.73 -6.36
CA GLU A 2 1.35 -18.88 -6.28
C GLU A 2 0.72 -19.12 -4.91
N ASP A 3 1.27 -18.57 -3.82
CA ASP A 3 0.74 -18.76 -2.46
C ASP A 3 0.53 -17.45 -1.70
N ILE A 4 -0.09 -16.45 -2.33
CA ILE A 4 -0.47 -15.19 -1.67
C ILE A 4 -1.31 -15.41 -0.41
N LEU A 5 -2.08 -16.49 -0.37
CA LEU A 5 -2.85 -16.92 0.80
C LEU A 5 -1.95 -17.28 2.00
N LYS A 6 -0.75 -17.82 1.74
CA LYS A 6 0.17 -18.30 2.77
C LYS A 6 1.04 -17.20 3.40
N LEU A 7 1.06 -15.99 2.83
CA LEU A 7 1.86 -14.90 3.37
C LEU A 7 1.44 -14.60 4.82
N SER A 8 2.37 -14.57 5.77
CA SER A 8 2.07 -14.09 7.12
C SER A 8 1.82 -12.58 7.12
N THR A 9 1.26 -12.06 8.22
CA THR A 9 1.13 -10.60 8.39
C THR A 9 2.50 -9.91 8.37
N GLU A 10 3.53 -10.50 8.98
CA GLU A 10 4.88 -9.92 8.96
C GLU A 10 5.51 -9.92 7.56
N GLU A 11 5.19 -10.92 6.74
CA GLU A 11 5.63 -10.96 5.34
C GLU A 11 4.95 -9.87 4.52
N ILE A 12 3.64 -9.64 4.74
CA ILE A 12 2.88 -8.57 4.08
C ILE A 12 3.44 -7.19 4.45
N ASP A 13 3.84 -6.97 5.70
CA ASP A 13 4.38 -5.68 6.15
C ASP A 13 5.65 -5.27 5.38
N LYS A 14 6.47 -6.26 4.98
CA LYS A 14 7.71 -6.07 4.23
C LYS A 14 7.50 -5.76 2.74
N LEU A 15 6.31 -6.01 2.21
CA LEU A 15 6.02 -5.78 0.78
C LEU A 15 6.05 -4.29 0.42
N THR A 16 6.43 -3.98 -0.82
CA THR A 16 6.28 -2.62 -1.35
C THR A 16 4.82 -2.35 -1.69
N PHE A 17 4.47 -1.07 -1.89
CA PHE A 17 3.13 -0.71 -2.35
C PHE A 17 2.78 -1.43 -3.67
N LYS A 18 3.73 -1.51 -4.61
CA LYS A 18 3.53 -2.20 -5.89
C LYS A 18 3.21 -3.67 -5.68
N ASP A 19 3.99 -4.37 -4.86
CA ASP A 19 3.78 -5.80 -4.58
C ASP A 19 2.41 -6.05 -3.95
N LEU A 20 1.97 -5.18 -3.05
CA LEU A 20 0.64 -5.27 -2.42
C LEU A 20 -0.49 -5.13 -3.45
N ILE A 21 -0.37 -4.20 -4.40
CA ILE A 21 -1.38 -4.01 -5.46
C ILE A 21 -1.36 -5.17 -6.46
N GLU A 22 -0.19 -5.64 -6.87
CA GLU A 22 -0.06 -6.82 -7.73
C GLU A 22 -0.70 -8.05 -7.07
N ALA A 23 -0.52 -8.20 -5.75
CA ALA A 23 -1.16 -9.27 -4.99
C ALA A 23 -2.70 -9.17 -4.96
N VAL A 24 -3.24 -7.96 -4.83
CA VAL A 24 -4.70 -7.74 -4.89
C VAL A 24 -5.26 -8.05 -6.28
N GLU A 25 -4.59 -7.61 -7.35
CA GLU A 25 -5.03 -7.92 -8.73
C GLU A 25 -4.94 -9.42 -9.03
N PHE A 26 -3.92 -10.11 -8.49
CA PHE A 26 -3.85 -11.57 -8.57
C PHE A 26 -5.05 -12.23 -7.88
N ILE A 27 -5.40 -11.82 -6.66
CA ILE A 27 -6.59 -12.35 -5.95
C ILE A 27 -7.86 -12.12 -6.77
N LYS A 28 -8.07 -10.91 -7.27
CA LYS A 28 -9.21 -10.54 -8.13
C LYS A 28 -9.28 -11.39 -9.40
N SER A 29 -8.14 -11.67 -10.03
CA SER A 29 -8.10 -12.55 -11.20
C SER A 29 -8.56 -13.97 -10.89
N LYS A 30 -8.26 -14.47 -9.68
CA LYS A 30 -8.71 -15.79 -9.23
C LYS A 30 -10.22 -15.84 -9.05
N PHE A 31 -10.83 -14.82 -8.44
CA PHE A 31 -12.28 -14.70 -8.32
C PHE A 31 -13.02 -14.81 -9.65
N LEU A 32 -12.53 -14.13 -10.68
CA LEU A 32 -13.18 -14.11 -12.00
C LEU A 32 -13.03 -15.45 -12.75
N SER A 33 -12.07 -16.27 -12.36
CA SER A 33 -11.68 -17.49 -13.08
C SER A 33 -12.22 -18.80 -12.50
N SER A 34 -12.82 -18.80 -11.30
CA SER A 34 -12.89 -20.03 -10.51
C SER A 34 -14.29 -20.42 -10.00
N GLU A 35 -14.61 -21.72 -10.12
CA GLU A 35 -15.60 -22.46 -9.32
C GLU A 35 -15.09 -22.72 -7.88
N LEU A 36 -14.49 -21.72 -7.22
CA LEU A 36 -14.02 -21.88 -5.84
C LEU A 36 -15.20 -22.06 -4.88
N GLU A 37 -15.05 -22.97 -3.93
CA GLU A 37 -15.96 -23.09 -2.77
C GLU A 37 -16.02 -21.76 -2.00
N ILE A 38 -17.19 -21.46 -1.43
CA ILE A 38 -17.51 -20.18 -0.79
C ILE A 38 -16.51 -19.85 0.32
N GLU A 39 -16.06 -20.84 1.09
CA GLU A 39 -15.10 -20.67 2.18
C GLU A 39 -13.76 -20.10 1.68
N LYS A 40 -13.25 -20.64 0.56
CA LYS A 40 -11.99 -20.15 -0.05
C LYS A 40 -12.15 -18.76 -0.64
N GLN A 41 -13.33 -18.46 -1.17
CA GLN A 41 -13.66 -17.12 -1.64
C GLN A 41 -13.64 -16.12 -0.48
N ILE A 42 -14.23 -16.45 0.67
CA ILE A 42 -14.21 -15.59 1.85
C ILE A 42 -12.78 -15.36 2.35
N GLU A 43 -11.95 -16.40 2.37
CA GLU A 43 -10.54 -16.30 2.79
C GLU A 43 -9.73 -15.38 1.87
N LEU A 44 -9.88 -15.53 0.54
CA LEU A 44 -9.24 -14.66 -0.45
C LEU A 44 -9.69 -13.21 -0.31
N TYR A 45 -10.99 -12.97 -0.08
CA TYR A 45 -11.51 -11.61 0.16
C TYR A 45 -10.90 -10.97 1.40
N SER A 46 -10.88 -11.71 2.51
CA SER A 46 -10.27 -11.24 3.76
C SER A 46 -8.80 -10.88 3.54
N LYS A 47 -8.07 -11.72 2.81
CA LYS A 47 -6.66 -11.47 2.46
C LYS A 47 -6.48 -10.21 1.62
N ALA A 48 -7.31 -10.01 0.61
CA ALA A 48 -7.28 -8.80 -0.22
C ALA A 48 -7.52 -7.54 0.61
N ILE A 49 -8.46 -7.58 1.57
CA ILE A 49 -8.70 -6.47 2.49
C ILE A 49 -7.45 -6.15 3.31
N THR A 50 -6.77 -7.16 3.87
CA THR A 50 -5.52 -6.96 4.61
C THR A 50 -4.45 -6.29 3.74
N LEU A 51 -4.26 -6.77 2.50
CA LEU A 51 -3.30 -6.19 1.56
C LEU A 51 -3.63 -4.72 1.24
N LEU A 52 -4.91 -4.40 1.03
CA LEU A 52 -5.39 -3.04 0.75
C LEU A 52 -5.20 -2.09 1.94
N ILE A 53 -5.47 -2.55 3.17
CA ILE A 53 -5.21 -1.76 4.38
C ILE A 53 -3.72 -1.40 4.45
N LYS A 54 -2.85 -2.37 4.20
CA LYS A 54 -1.39 -2.17 4.22
C LYS A 54 -0.91 -1.25 3.11
N ALA A 55 -1.49 -1.36 1.93
CA ALA A 55 -1.21 -0.43 0.82
C ALA A 55 -1.61 1.00 1.20
N ARG A 56 -2.79 1.18 1.82
CA ARG A 56 -3.26 2.47 2.31
C ARG A 56 -2.37 3.06 3.40
N GLU A 57 -1.90 2.25 4.35
CA GLU A 57 -0.95 2.69 5.40
C GLU A 57 0.33 3.26 4.79
N LYS A 58 0.91 2.57 3.79
CA LYS A 58 2.12 3.04 3.09
C LYS A 58 1.86 4.35 2.33
N LEU A 59 0.72 4.50 1.67
CA LEU A 59 0.36 5.77 1.00
C LEU A 59 0.21 6.92 1.99
N LEU A 60 -0.39 6.68 3.16
CA LEU A 60 -0.52 7.71 4.20
C LEU A 60 0.84 8.14 4.73
N LEU A 61 1.79 7.21 4.88
CA LEU A 61 3.16 7.52 5.26
C LEU A 61 3.84 8.41 4.21
N ILE A 62 3.81 8.00 2.95
CA ILE A 62 4.40 8.76 1.82
C ILE A 62 3.80 10.16 1.73
N LYS A 63 2.48 10.28 1.92
CA LYS A 63 1.79 11.58 1.92
C LYS A 63 2.33 12.50 3.02
N LYS A 64 2.50 11.99 4.24
CA LYS A 64 3.04 12.76 5.37
C LYS A 64 4.49 13.19 5.12
N GLU A 65 5.32 12.29 4.60
CA GLU A 65 6.71 12.59 4.25
C GLU A 65 6.79 13.70 3.20
N LYS A 66 5.95 13.65 2.18
CA LYS A 66 5.84 14.71 1.17
C LYS A 66 5.45 16.05 1.81
N GLU A 67 4.40 16.07 2.64
CA GLU A 67 3.95 17.29 3.32
C GLU A 67 5.02 17.89 4.26
N GLU A 68 5.91 17.06 4.82
CA GLU A 68 7.04 17.54 5.60
C GLU A 68 8.15 18.14 4.72
N ILE A 69 8.45 17.50 3.58
CA ILE A 69 9.41 18.01 2.60
C ILE A 69 8.94 19.35 2.03
N ASP A 70 7.68 19.44 1.63
CA ASP A 70 7.09 20.67 1.08
C ASP A 70 7.19 21.81 2.10
N ARG A 71 6.87 21.57 3.37
CA ARG A 71 7.02 22.56 4.46
C ARG A 71 8.47 23.00 4.67
N LYS A 72 9.43 22.06 4.65
CA LYS A 72 10.86 22.39 4.80
C LYS A 72 11.35 23.23 3.62
N TYR A 73 10.87 22.93 2.41
CA TYR A 73 11.20 23.68 1.21
C TYR A 73 10.64 25.11 1.27
N GLU A 74 9.36 25.29 1.62
CA GLU A 74 8.75 26.60 1.79
C GLU A 74 9.49 27.46 2.83
N ALA A 75 9.82 26.88 4.00
CA ALA A 75 10.60 27.57 5.02
C ALA A 75 12.00 27.97 4.54
N PHE A 76 12.64 27.12 3.73
CA PHE A 76 13.94 27.43 3.13
C PHE A 76 13.87 28.62 2.16
N ILE A 77 12.83 28.67 1.31
CA ILE A 77 12.63 29.78 0.37
C ILE A 77 12.38 31.09 1.12
N GLN A 78 11.51 31.09 2.15
CA GLN A 78 11.26 32.28 2.97
C GLN A 78 12.54 32.81 3.64
N ASN A 79 13.37 31.93 4.20
CA ASN A 79 14.65 32.35 4.79
C ASN A 79 15.60 32.99 3.75
N ILE A 80 15.56 32.56 2.48
CA ILE A 80 16.36 33.19 1.43
C ILE A 80 15.81 34.57 1.09
N GLU A 81 14.49 34.71 0.98
CA GLU A 81 13.83 36.00 0.69
C GLU A 81 14.16 37.02 1.80
N ASP A 82 14.04 36.63 3.07
CA ASP A 82 14.37 37.44 4.24
C ASP A 82 15.85 37.86 4.31
N MET A 83 16.77 37.14 3.64
CA MET A 83 18.20 37.47 3.59
C MET A 83 18.56 38.47 2.48
N ILE A 84 17.64 38.69 1.53
CA ILE A 84 17.86 39.54 0.34
C ILE A 84 17.16 40.91 0.50
N GLU A 85 16.16 41.02 1.39
CA GLU A 85 15.57 42.29 1.85
C GLU A 85 16.40 42.99 2.94
#